data_AF-A0A3N6M4L4-F1
#
_entry.id   AF-A0A3N6M4L4-F1
#
_cell.length_a   1.000
_cell.length_b   1.000
_cell.length_c   1.000
_cell.angle_alpha   90.00
_cell.angle_beta   90.00
_cell.angle_gamma   90.00
#
_symmetry.space_group_name_H-M   'P 1'
#
loop_
_entity.id
_entity.type
_entity.pdbx_description
1 polymer ?
#
loop_
_entity_poly.entity_id
_entity_poly.type
_entity_poly.pdbx_seq_one_letter_code
_entity_poly.pdbx_strand_id
1 'polypeptide(L)'
;MWELSEFDRLRRRSFVLGSSAAIAGLAGCLDDEPDDSTGNGGGNGDGNGNDDDEGGDDENGESNGGPEPPEPDFVVGSSDEADYETLQEAYDSLESGDVIGLESGRYSVKQSAEYADFEGEILTKTYTYVGASADETVIEIEMPDESSFVVRGNAHFRPEDGAPGFWNATLEIPADLEYTRMGDEGDYEEDEATIDANYCTVNGSFGGPTTAHESVFNDDLSHEIEPVDCRFYGDVSGRSIAGRRCLFYRDLKSRNGYVLDSTIEGTVGLNGVLLRRCELKSGVNVTGSGALEDCVIESKPDSDLAIDIRSAYDAHVTGCEIYGTVRSNQDGSYIDRFELNRFESSARYIVNGAPATSIYLNAFVGGDVSISTDTGDLASFPVDELELYDPERELGNYYSEWEEVHDADEGVLGARTLPGEDGVMDRHPLANPDVEAYAEAAEEADDD
;
A
#
# COMPACT_ATOMS: atom_id res chain seq x y z
N MET A 1 -14.89 -25.67 -64.89
CA MET A 1 -16.02 -26.33 -64.21
C MET A 1 -15.40 -27.19 -63.13
N TRP A 2 -15.69 -26.80 -61.89
CA TRP A 2 -15.07 -27.27 -60.65
C TRP A 2 -15.53 -28.70 -60.32
N GLU A 3 -14.66 -29.52 -59.73
CA GLU A 3 -14.86 -30.06 -58.37
C GLU A 3 -13.72 -31.01 -57.99
N LEU A 4 -13.09 -30.68 -56.85
CA LEU A 4 -12.11 -31.47 -56.13
C LEU A 4 -12.83 -32.36 -55.10
N SER A 5 -12.44 -33.62 -55.13
CA SER A 5 -12.54 -34.70 -54.13
C SER A 5 -13.25 -34.43 -52.79
N GLU A 6 -14.36 -35.14 -52.59
CA GLU A 6 -14.76 -35.68 -51.28
C GLU A 6 -13.90 -36.90 -50.95
N PHE A 7 -13.18 -36.90 -49.83
CA PHE A 7 -12.97 -38.11 -49.03
C PHE A 7 -12.70 -37.75 -47.56
N ASP A 8 -13.29 -38.59 -46.72
CA ASP A 8 -12.95 -38.90 -45.32
C ASP A 8 -13.48 -38.03 -44.16
N ARG A 9 -14.67 -38.45 -43.74
CA ARG A 9 -15.10 -38.64 -42.34
C ARG A 9 -13.95 -38.96 -41.40
N LEU A 10 -13.70 -38.06 -40.44
CA LEU A 10 -12.99 -38.39 -39.20
C LEU A 10 -13.89 -38.22 -37.97
N ARG A 11 -13.98 -39.33 -37.24
CA ARG A 11 -14.65 -39.51 -35.94
C ARG A 11 -14.05 -38.54 -34.92
N ARG A 12 -14.87 -37.65 -34.34
CA ARG A 12 -14.51 -36.95 -33.11
C ARG A 12 -14.66 -37.92 -31.93
N ARG A 13 -13.52 -38.31 -31.36
CA ARG A 13 -13.44 -38.93 -30.03
C ARG A 13 -13.35 -37.78 -29.02
N SER A 14 -14.31 -37.70 -28.12
CA SER A 14 -14.24 -36.87 -26.92
C SER A 14 -13.26 -37.53 -25.96
N PHE A 15 -12.20 -36.81 -25.57
CA PHE A 15 -11.37 -37.14 -24.42
C PHE A 15 -11.68 -36.10 -23.35
N VAL A 16 -12.23 -36.58 -22.22
CA VAL A 16 -12.26 -35.85 -20.96
C VAL A 16 -10.88 -36.05 -20.34
N LEU A 17 -10.09 -34.98 -20.32
CA LEU A 17 -8.92 -34.88 -19.46
C LEU A 17 -9.36 -34.05 -18.25
N GLY A 18 -9.40 -34.71 -17.10
CA GLY A 18 -9.56 -34.04 -15.82
C GLY A 18 -8.35 -33.15 -15.58
N SER A 19 -8.61 -31.88 -15.33
CA SER A 19 -7.61 -30.92 -14.90
C SER A 19 -7.70 -30.80 -13.39
N SER A 20 -6.62 -31.26 -12.77
CA SER A 20 -6.24 -31.12 -11.38
C SER A 20 -6.38 -29.69 -10.88
N ALA A 21 -6.72 -29.55 -9.60
CA ALA A 21 -6.53 -28.33 -8.83
C ALA A 21 -5.11 -27.80 -9.05
N ALA A 22 -5.02 -26.59 -9.60
CA ALA A 22 -3.83 -25.75 -9.50
C ALA A 22 -4.10 -24.81 -8.32
N ILE A 23 -3.54 -25.17 -7.17
CA ILE A 23 -3.32 -24.25 -6.06
C ILE A 23 -2.26 -23.28 -6.58
N ALA A 24 -2.65 -22.03 -6.84
CA ALA A 24 -1.69 -20.95 -7.00
C ALA A 24 -1.14 -20.65 -5.62
N GLY A 25 -0.05 -21.33 -5.26
CA GLY A 25 0.75 -20.99 -4.10
C GLY A 25 1.42 -19.65 -4.37
N LEU A 26 1.01 -18.63 -3.63
CA LEU A 26 1.82 -17.45 -3.40
C LEU A 26 3.01 -17.88 -2.55
N ALA A 27 4.02 -18.46 -3.20
CA ALA A 27 5.37 -18.52 -2.65
C ALA A 27 6.02 -17.16 -2.94
N GLY A 28 5.66 -16.15 -2.14
CA GLY A 28 6.48 -14.97 -2.02
C GLY A 28 7.72 -15.36 -1.24
N CYS A 29 8.87 -15.34 -1.90
CA CYS A 29 10.15 -15.26 -1.21
C CYS A 29 10.15 -13.93 -0.45
N LEU A 30 9.88 -14.01 0.85
CA LEU A 30 10.32 -12.99 1.80
C LEU A 30 11.84 -13.07 1.79
N ASP A 31 12.49 -12.04 1.23
CA ASP A 31 13.92 -11.84 1.37
C ASP A 31 14.25 -11.71 2.87
N ASP A 32 15.32 -12.41 3.25
CA ASP A 32 15.93 -12.41 4.57
C ASP A 32 16.18 -10.97 5.06
N GLU A 33 15.63 -10.64 6.22
CA GLU A 33 16.01 -9.45 6.98
C GLU A 33 17.51 -9.51 7.33
N PRO A 34 18.27 -8.39 7.26
CA PRO A 34 19.58 -8.33 7.89
C PRO A 34 19.41 -8.36 9.41
N ASP A 35 19.77 -9.53 9.95
CA ASP A 35 19.89 -9.92 11.34
C ASP A 35 20.82 -8.97 12.12
N ASP A 36 20.27 -7.91 12.72
CA ASP A 36 20.96 -7.08 13.71
C ASP A 36 20.84 -7.72 15.12
N SER A 37 21.44 -8.90 15.28
CA SER A 37 21.53 -9.61 16.55
C SER A 37 22.98 -9.90 16.96
N THR A 38 23.75 -8.85 17.26
CA THR A 38 24.96 -8.98 18.09
C THR A 38 24.67 -8.67 19.55
N GLY A 39 24.45 -9.71 20.35
CA GLY A 39 24.21 -9.51 21.79
C GLY A 39 24.22 -10.74 22.70
N ASN A 40 24.94 -11.81 22.38
CA ASN A 40 25.14 -12.90 23.34
C ASN A 40 26.22 -12.51 24.37
N GLY A 41 25.81 -12.23 25.61
CA GLY A 41 26.72 -11.77 26.67
C GLY A 41 26.20 -12.01 28.08
N GLY A 42 26.06 -13.28 28.47
CA GLY A 42 25.90 -13.64 29.88
C GLY A 42 27.16 -13.28 30.69
N GLY A 43 27.03 -12.39 31.68
CA GLY A 43 28.11 -12.03 32.59
C GLY A 43 27.63 -11.35 33.86
N ASN A 44 27.47 -12.11 34.94
CA ASN A 44 27.43 -11.58 36.30
C ASN A 44 28.81 -11.02 36.67
N GLY A 45 28.90 -9.73 37.03
CA GLY A 45 30.16 -9.11 37.43
C GLY A 45 29.97 -7.77 38.14
N ASP A 46 29.91 -7.81 39.47
CA ASP A 46 29.90 -6.67 40.35
C ASP A 46 31.27 -5.95 40.31
N GLY A 47 31.31 -4.66 39.96
CA GLY A 47 32.57 -3.92 39.89
C GLY A 47 32.41 -2.41 39.82
N ASN A 48 32.45 -1.75 40.99
CA ASN A 48 32.64 -0.31 41.14
C ASN A 48 34.00 0.12 40.52
N GLY A 49 33.98 1.10 39.63
CA GLY A 49 35.19 1.73 39.07
C GLY A 49 34.89 3.17 38.65
N ASN A 50 35.35 4.11 39.47
CA ASN A 50 35.28 5.55 39.28
C ASN A 50 36.56 5.96 38.55
N ASP A 51 36.49 6.47 37.32
CA ASP A 51 37.58 7.20 36.67
C ASP A 51 36.99 8.23 35.69
N ASP A 52 37.19 9.49 36.06
CA ASP A 52 37.10 10.65 35.19
C ASP A 52 38.27 10.57 34.20
N ASP A 53 38.03 10.72 32.88
CA ASP A 53 38.95 11.50 32.04
C ASP A 53 38.33 11.89 30.69
N GLU A 54 38.82 13.04 30.25
CA GLU A 54 38.37 13.93 29.19
C GLU A 54 38.46 13.37 27.75
N GLY A 55 37.50 13.78 26.91
CA GLY A 55 37.79 14.28 25.57
C GLY A 55 38.12 13.26 24.48
N GLY A 56 37.17 13.01 23.59
CA GLY A 56 37.42 12.41 22.29
C GLY A 56 36.15 12.35 21.44
N ASP A 57 35.99 13.36 20.59
CA ASP A 57 35.12 13.46 19.41
C ASP A 57 34.19 12.26 19.12
N ASP A 58 32.93 12.39 19.55
CA ASP A 58 31.80 11.67 18.98
C ASP A 58 31.48 12.26 17.59
N GLU A 59 32.33 11.98 16.60
CA GLU A 59 31.98 12.08 15.18
C GLU A 59 31.92 10.67 14.59
N ASN A 60 30.93 9.91 15.04
CA ASN A 60 30.45 8.74 14.32
C ASN A 60 28.93 8.81 14.34
N GLY A 61 28.41 9.88 13.71
CA GLY A 61 27.02 9.90 13.28
C GLY A 61 26.87 8.81 12.22
N GLU A 62 26.26 7.71 12.60
CA GLU A 62 25.69 6.75 11.66
C GLU A 62 24.82 7.54 10.70
N SER A 63 25.33 7.76 9.48
CA SER A 63 24.53 8.33 8.40
C SER A 63 23.36 7.38 8.21
N ASN A 64 22.16 7.81 8.55
CA ASN A 64 20.93 7.11 8.20
C ASN A 64 21.04 6.68 6.73
N GLY A 65 21.05 5.37 6.47
CA GLY A 65 21.42 4.76 5.18
C GLY A 65 20.39 4.96 4.07
N GLY A 66 20.03 6.21 3.80
CA GLY A 66 19.21 6.60 2.66
C GLY A 66 20.00 6.56 1.36
N PRO A 67 19.31 6.64 0.20
CA PRO A 67 19.95 6.69 -1.10
C PRO A 67 20.81 7.95 -1.23
N GLU A 68 21.99 7.82 -1.84
CA GLU A 68 22.92 8.93 -2.11
C GLU A 68 22.71 9.48 -3.53
N PRO A 69 22.75 10.82 -3.72
CA PRO A 69 22.63 11.40 -5.05
C PRO A 69 23.81 10.98 -5.93
N PRO A 70 23.59 10.74 -7.24
CA PRO A 70 24.66 10.43 -8.16
C PRO A 70 25.61 11.63 -8.33
N GLU A 71 26.88 11.35 -8.64
CA GLU A 71 27.86 12.40 -8.93
C GLU A 71 27.49 13.13 -10.23
N PRO A 72 27.43 14.48 -10.23
CA PRO A 72 27.18 15.25 -11.44
C PRO A 72 28.28 15.08 -12.50
N ASP A 73 27.88 14.86 -13.74
CA ASP A 73 28.78 14.91 -14.90
C ASP A 73 29.10 16.37 -15.29
N PHE A 74 28.15 17.27 -15.05
CA PHE A 74 28.22 18.70 -15.37
C PHE A 74 27.50 19.54 -14.32
N VAL A 75 27.93 20.78 -14.14
CA VAL A 75 27.30 21.72 -13.20
C VAL A 75 26.66 22.89 -13.95
N VAL A 76 25.42 23.22 -13.59
CA VAL A 76 24.68 24.37 -14.11
C VAL A 76 24.49 25.39 -13.00
N GLY A 77 24.89 26.62 -13.24
CA GLY A 77 24.89 27.64 -12.22
C GLY A 77 25.44 28.98 -12.66
N SER A 78 25.59 29.88 -11.70
CA SER A 78 26.06 31.25 -11.95
C SER A 78 27.52 31.46 -11.51
N SER A 79 28.12 30.45 -10.88
CA SER A 79 29.51 30.51 -10.46
C SER A 79 30.48 30.38 -11.64
N ASP A 80 31.73 30.75 -11.40
CA ASP A 80 32.82 30.53 -12.35
C ASP A 80 33.19 29.03 -12.49
N GLU A 81 32.64 28.16 -11.63
CA GLU A 81 32.88 26.71 -11.63
C GLU A 81 31.81 25.93 -12.40
N ALA A 82 30.68 26.58 -12.75
CA ALA A 82 29.63 25.97 -13.57
C ALA A 82 30.07 25.79 -15.03
N ASP A 83 29.71 24.65 -15.61
CA ASP A 83 29.94 24.33 -17.03
C ASP A 83 28.97 25.08 -17.95
N TYR A 84 27.74 25.34 -17.45
CA TYR A 84 26.68 26.03 -18.17
C TYR A 84 26.01 27.10 -17.29
N GLU A 85 25.61 28.22 -17.90
CA GLU A 85 24.91 29.31 -17.19
C GLU A 85 23.42 29.00 -17.00
N THR A 86 22.83 28.21 -17.92
CA THR A 86 21.40 27.90 -17.92
C THR A 86 21.13 26.41 -18.11
N LEU A 87 20.02 25.93 -17.55
CA LEU A 87 19.62 24.53 -17.66
C LEU A 87 19.25 24.14 -19.10
N GLN A 88 18.70 25.08 -19.87
CA GLN A 88 18.39 24.84 -21.29
C GLN A 88 19.66 24.61 -22.12
N GLU A 89 20.74 25.36 -21.87
CA GLU A 89 22.00 25.18 -22.59
C GLU A 89 22.61 23.78 -22.34
N ALA A 90 22.53 23.30 -21.10
CA ALA A 90 22.93 21.94 -20.74
C ALA A 90 22.05 20.91 -21.47
N TYR A 91 20.72 21.03 -21.36
CA TYR A 91 19.76 20.13 -22.01
C TYR A 91 19.99 20.00 -23.53
N ASP A 92 20.26 21.12 -24.21
CA ASP A 92 20.50 21.14 -25.65
C ASP A 92 21.84 20.46 -26.03
N SER A 93 22.84 20.53 -25.15
CA SER A 93 24.23 20.14 -25.42
C SER A 93 24.60 18.71 -25.00
N LEU A 94 23.91 18.17 -24.00
CA LEU A 94 24.25 16.91 -23.32
C LEU A 94 23.59 15.67 -23.96
N GLU A 95 24.03 14.47 -23.57
CA GLU A 95 23.49 13.18 -24.05
C GLU A 95 22.49 12.58 -23.04
N SER A 96 21.58 11.72 -23.49
CA SER A 96 20.60 11.09 -22.59
C SER A 96 21.31 10.24 -21.53
N GLY A 97 20.83 10.31 -20.29
CA GLY A 97 21.42 9.60 -19.15
C GLY A 97 22.47 10.40 -18.38
N ASP A 98 22.90 11.57 -18.86
CA ASP A 98 23.84 12.42 -18.12
C ASP A 98 23.23 12.93 -16.79
N VAL A 99 24.09 13.13 -15.78
CA VAL A 99 23.73 13.68 -14.47
C VAL A 99 24.06 15.17 -14.44
N ILE A 100 23.05 16.01 -14.27
CA ILE A 100 23.16 17.46 -14.25
C ILE A 100 23.07 17.95 -12.80
N GLY A 101 24.19 18.45 -12.27
CA GLY A 101 24.25 19.14 -11.00
C GLY A 101 23.74 20.57 -11.14
N LEU A 102 22.91 21.02 -10.21
CA LEU A 102 22.35 22.36 -10.19
C LEU A 102 22.80 23.08 -8.92
N GLU A 103 23.40 24.25 -9.09
CA GLU A 103 23.60 25.17 -7.96
C GLU A 103 22.24 25.63 -7.38
N SER A 104 22.27 26.27 -6.21
CA SER A 104 21.08 26.90 -5.64
C SER A 104 20.55 27.98 -6.59
N GLY A 105 19.25 27.95 -6.90
CA GLY A 105 18.68 28.85 -7.90
C GLY A 105 17.35 28.37 -8.45
N ARG A 106 16.81 29.17 -9.37
CA ARG A 106 15.61 28.81 -10.13
C ARG A 106 15.98 28.64 -11.59
N TYR A 107 15.66 27.48 -12.13
CA TYR A 107 15.96 27.08 -13.48
C TYR A 107 14.66 26.81 -14.21
N SER A 108 14.64 27.09 -15.51
CA SER A 108 13.59 26.58 -16.38
C SER A 108 14.18 25.71 -17.47
N VAL A 109 13.44 24.66 -17.83
CA VAL A 109 13.81 23.75 -18.90
C VAL A 109 12.59 23.50 -19.77
N LYS A 110 12.81 23.62 -21.07
CA LYS A 110 11.85 23.26 -22.10
C LYS A 110 12.34 21.99 -22.77
N GLN A 111 11.67 20.88 -22.47
CA GLN A 111 12.03 19.59 -23.00
C GLN A 111 11.70 19.51 -24.50
N SER A 112 12.61 18.92 -25.27
CA SER A 112 12.42 18.67 -26.70
C SER A 112 11.81 17.29 -26.94
N ALA A 113 10.85 17.22 -27.87
CA ALA A 113 10.24 15.98 -28.32
C ALA A 113 10.63 15.66 -29.78
N GLU A 114 10.81 14.36 -30.09
CA GLU A 114 11.21 13.92 -31.45
C GLU A 114 10.01 13.79 -32.39
N TYR A 115 8.87 13.34 -31.86
CA TYR A 115 7.62 13.13 -32.60
C TYR A 115 6.43 13.27 -31.65
N ALA A 116 5.32 13.78 -32.17
CA ALA A 116 4.02 13.78 -31.52
C ALA A 116 3.09 12.85 -32.30
N ASP A 117 2.51 11.87 -31.62
CA ASP A 117 1.48 11.00 -32.17
C ASP A 117 0.18 11.07 -31.37
N PHE A 118 -0.69 10.05 -31.48
CA PHE A 118 -1.96 10.02 -30.75
C PHE A 118 -1.83 9.54 -29.29
N GLU A 119 -0.63 9.12 -28.86
CA GLU A 119 -0.33 8.60 -27.52
C GLU A 119 0.41 9.63 -26.65
N GLY A 120 1.23 10.49 -27.26
CA GLY A 120 1.88 11.60 -26.56
C GLY A 120 3.04 12.22 -27.32
N GLU A 121 3.84 13.00 -26.60
CA GLU A 121 5.13 13.49 -27.09
C GLU A 121 6.26 12.60 -26.59
N ILE A 122 7.15 12.19 -27.48
CA ILE A 122 8.31 11.36 -27.12
C ILE A 122 9.49 12.27 -26.82
N LEU A 123 9.93 12.29 -25.56
CA LEU A 123 11.14 12.98 -25.13
C LEU A 123 12.34 12.46 -25.93
N THR A 124 13.15 13.39 -26.45
CA THR A 124 14.36 13.04 -27.18
C THR A 124 15.50 12.62 -26.25
N LYS A 125 15.45 13.06 -24.99
CA LYS A 125 16.49 12.85 -23.98
C LYS A 125 15.86 12.85 -22.58
N THR A 126 16.45 12.07 -21.69
CA THR A 126 16.16 12.06 -20.26
C THR A 126 17.45 12.25 -19.48
N TYR A 127 17.33 12.83 -18.28
CA TYR A 127 18.47 13.24 -17.46
C TYR A 127 18.16 12.99 -15.99
N THR A 128 19.22 12.88 -15.18
CA THR A 128 19.10 12.99 -13.73
C THR A 128 19.49 14.40 -13.30
N TYR A 129 18.62 15.08 -12.56
CA TYR A 129 18.88 16.41 -12.02
C TYR A 129 19.19 16.31 -10.53
N VAL A 130 20.32 16.90 -10.11
CA VAL A 130 20.77 16.90 -8.71
C VAL A 130 20.90 18.33 -8.23
N GLY A 131 19.93 18.79 -7.44
CA GLY A 131 19.96 20.11 -6.80
C GLY A 131 20.82 20.15 -5.55
N ALA A 132 21.04 21.37 -5.05
CA ALA A 132 21.70 21.58 -3.76
C ALA A 132 20.79 21.17 -2.58
N SER A 133 19.50 21.53 -2.66
CA SER A 133 18.44 21.10 -1.76
C SER A 133 17.06 21.47 -2.33
N ALA A 134 16.01 20.77 -1.91
CA ALA A 134 14.66 21.08 -2.38
C ALA A 134 14.20 22.51 -2.04
N ASP A 135 14.72 23.11 -0.97
CA ASP A 135 14.38 24.47 -0.55
C ASP A 135 15.12 25.56 -1.34
N GLU A 136 16.24 25.22 -1.98
CA GLU A 136 17.13 26.18 -2.64
C GLU A 136 17.17 26.04 -4.17
N THR A 137 16.87 24.85 -4.69
CA THR A 137 16.89 24.56 -6.12
C THR A 137 15.48 24.29 -6.61
N VAL A 138 15.00 25.13 -7.55
CA VAL A 138 13.70 24.98 -8.19
C VAL A 138 13.89 24.74 -9.69
N ILE A 139 13.25 23.69 -10.20
CA ILE A 139 13.19 23.35 -11.63
C ILE A 139 11.76 23.58 -12.11
N GLU A 140 11.59 24.60 -12.94
CA GLU A 140 10.34 24.89 -13.64
C GLU A 140 10.33 24.18 -14.99
N ILE A 141 9.42 23.21 -15.15
CA ILE A 141 9.29 22.46 -16.38
C ILE A 141 8.31 23.22 -17.28
N GLU A 142 8.79 23.70 -18.43
CA GLU A 142 7.97 24.43 -19.38
C GLU A 142 7.33 23.50 -20.41
N MET A 143 6.11 23.82 -20.82
CA MET A 143 5.43 23.09 -21.91
C MET A 143 6.22 23.25 -23.23
N PRO A 144 6.34 22.17 -24.02
CA PRO A 144 6.95 22.22 -25.36
C PRO A 144 6.18 23.17 -26.32
N ASP A 145 6.90 23.78 -27.27
CA ASP A 145 6.36 24.81 -28.19
C ASP A 145 5.50 24.24 -29.34
N GLU A 146 5.56 22.93 -29.58
CA GLU A 146 4.95 22.33 -30.75
C GLU A 146 3.42 22.22 -30.63
N SER A 147 2.75 23.15 -31.29
CA SER A 147 1.28 23.25 -31.39
C SER A 147 0.58 22.13 -32.19
N SER A 148 1.06 20.88 -32.18
CA SER A 148 0.29 19.74 -32.72
C SER A 148 -0.70 19.24 -31.67
N PHE A 149 -1.89 19.81 -31.73
CA PHE A 149 -3.06 19.42 -30.94
C PHE A 149 -3.34 17.90 -31.01
N VAL A 150 -3.66 17.35 -29.83
CA VAL A 150 -3.94 15.94 -29.48
C VAL A 150 -2.62 15.21 -29.25
N VAL A 151 -1.98 15.32 -28.08
CA VAL A 151 -2.40 14.66 -26.83
C VAL A 151 -2.17 15.56 -25.62
N ARG A 152 -3.09 15.53 -24.66
CA ARG A 152 -2.88 16.14 -23.34
C ARG A 152 -1.89 15.27 -22.57
N GLY A 153 -0.83 15.86 -22.03
CA GLY A 153 -0.30 15.40 -20.75
C GLY A 153 0.52 14.13 -20.70
N ASN A 154 1.14 13.63 -21.76
CA ASN A 154 2.09 12.51 -21.63
C ASN A 154 3.42 12.83 -22.31
N ALA A 155 4.47 13.07 -21.54
CA ALA A 155 5.86 13.06 -21.94
C ALA A 155 6.40 11.64 -21.82
N HIS A 156 6.64 11.00 -22.97
CA HIS A 156 7.13 9.64 -23.04
C HIS A 156 8.65 9.58 -23.07
N PHE A 157 9.24 8.81 -22.17
CA PHE A 157 10.63 8.40 -22.26
C PHE A 157 10.73 6.99 -22.86
N ARG A 158 11.79 6.76 -23.64
CA ARG A 158 12.09 5.42 -24.16
C ARG A 158 12.82 4.63 -23.08
N PRO A 159 12.55 3.32 -22.95
CA PRO A 159 13.29 2.47 -22.02
C PRO A 159 14.82 2.53 -22.21
N GLU A 160 15.28 2.63 -23.46
CA GLU A 160 16.71 2.75 -23.80
C GLU A 160 17.37 4.05 -23.37
N ASP A 161 16.59 5.12 -23.20
CA ASP A 161 17.07 6.43 -22.75
C ASP A 161 17.06 6.54 -21.22
N GLY A 162 16.35 5.64 -20.53
CA GLY A 162 16.13 5.68 -19.08
C GLY A 162 15.03 6.67 -18.69
N ALA A 163 14.51 6.52 -17.48
CA ALA A 163 13.57 7.46 -16.90
C ALA A 163 14.30 8.71 -16.37
N PRO A 164 13.65 9.88 -16.32
CA PRO A 164 14.22 11.04 -15.67
C PRO A 164 14.36 10.81 -14.15
N GLY A 165 15.45 11.30 -13.57
CA GLY A 165 15.71 11.25 -12.13
C GLY A 165 15.77 12.66 -11.53
N PHE A 166 15.32 12.79 -10.28
CA PHE A 166 15.29 14.05 -9.56
C PHE A 166 15.77 13.87 -8.13
N TRP A 167 16.72 14.71 -7.74
CA TRP A 167 17.32 14.69 -6.41
C TRP A 167 17.40 16.10 -5.85
N ASN A 168 17.05 16.27 -4.58
CA ASN A 168 17.32 17.50 -3.82
C ASN A 168 16.78 18.76 -4.52
N ALA A 169 15.58 18.71 -5.07
CA ALA A 169 15.02 19.82 -5.84
C ALA A 169 13.51 19.95 -5.65
N THR A 170 13.01 21.18 -5.77
CA THR A 170 11.58 21.44 -5.98
C THR A 170 11.28 21.39 -7.48
N LEU A 171 10.28 20.60 -7.86
CA LEU A 171 9.78 20.50 -9.23
C LEU A 171 8.47 21.27 -9.35
N GLU A 172 8.38 22.09 -10.39
CA GLU A 172 7.13 22.73 -10.82
C GLU A 172 6.74 22.17 -12.19
N ILE A 173 5.87 21.15 -12.16
CA ILE A 173 5.36 20.44 -13.32
C ILE A 173 3.99 21.03 -13.71
N PRO A 174 3.79 21.48 -14.94
CA PRO A 174 2.50 21.97 -15.40
C PRO A 174 1.41 20.90 -15.27
N ALA A 175 0.21 21.27 -14.84
CA ALA A 175 -0.90 20.32 -14.67
C ALA A 175 -1.35 19.62 -15.97
N ASP A 176 -0.97 20.17 -17.12
CA ASP A 176 -1.24 19.58 -18.45
C ASP A 176 -0.07 18.70 -18.95
N LEU A 177 0.91 18.37 -18.08
CA LEU A 177 2.06 17.51 -18.34
C LEU A 177 2.12 16.37 -17.32
N GLU A 178 2.14 15.13 -17.79
CA GLU A 178 2.41 13.93 -16.99
C GLU A 178 3.55 13.16 -17.69
N TYR A 179 4.45 12.53 -16.93
CA TYR A 179 5.53 11.72 -17.49
C TYR A 179 5.10 10.26 -17.58
N THR A 180 5.00 9.67 -18.77
CA THR A 180 4.45 8.32 -18.93
C THR A 180 5.37 7.47 -19.77
N ARG A 181 5.74 6.26 -19.35
CA ARG A 181 6.59 5.36 -20.17
C ARG A 181 5.93 5.03 -21.51
N MET A 182 6.71 4.96 -22.59
CA MET A 182 6.24 4.34 -23.84
C MET A 182 6.21 2.82 -23.70
N GLY A 183 5.06 2.18 -23.93
CA GLY A 183 4.93 0.73 -23.84
C GLY A 183 4.20 0.14 -25.04
N ASP A 184 4.81 -0.88 -25.67
CA ASP A 184 4.06 -1.89 -26.42
C ASP A 184 3.33 -2.76 -25.38
N GLU A 185 2.02 -2.98 -25.51
CA GLU A 185 1.16 -3.72 -24.55
C GLU A 185 1.58 -5.21 -24.29
N GLY A 186 2.77 -5.65 -24.70
CA GLY A 186 3.16 -7.06 -24.79
C GLY A 186 4.48 -7.51 -24.16
N ASP A 187 5.47 -6.64 -23.92
CA ASP A 187 6.79 -7.03 -23.41
C ASP A 187 7.11 -6.32 -22.10
N TYR A 188 6.60 -6.87 -21.00
CA TYR A 188 7.03 -6.53 -19.64
C TYR A 188 8.34 -7.29 -19.34
N GLU A 189 9.49 -6.72 -19.71
CA GLU A 189 10.79 -7.18 -19.17
C GLU A 189 11.06 -6.51 -17.81
N GLU A 190 11.71 -7.25 -16.90
CA GLU A 190 11.94 -6.97 -15.47
C GLU A 190 12.72 -5.68 -15.15
N ASP A 191 13.22 -4.95 -16.15
CA ASP A 191 13.95 -3.69 -15.99
C ASP A 191 13.07 -2.50 -16.40
N GLU A 192 11.99 -2.26 -15.65
CA GLU A 192 11.12 -1.11 -15.89
C GLU A 192 11.85 0.19 -15.51
N ALA A 193 12.07 1.09 -16.47
CA ALA A 193 12.62 2.40 -16.18
C ALA A 193 11.63 3.21 -15.32
N THR A 194 11.99 3.44 -14.05
CA THR A 194 11.24 4.15 -13.02
C THR A 194 11.74 5.57 -12.85
N ILE A 195 10.84 6.53 -12.67
CA ILE A 195 11.19 7.90 -12.31
C ILE A 195 11.70 7.88 -10.87
N ASP A 196 12.94 8.33 -10.66
CA ASP A 196 13.49 8.50 -9.30
C ASP A 196 13.18 9.90 -8.77
N ALA A 197 12.55 9.99 -7.60
CA ALA A 197 12.27 11.26 -6.92
C ALA A 197 12.71 11.21 -5.46
N ASN A 198 13.94 11.65 -5.20
CA ASN A 198 14.60 11.50 -3.89
C ASN A 198 14.87 12.86 -3.24
N TYR A 199 14.35 13.06 -2.03
CA TYR A 199 14.45 14.32 -1.27
C TYR A 199 13.89 15.51 -2.06
N CYS A 200 12.78 15.29 -2.77
CA CYS A 200 12.16 16.26 -3.66
C CYS A 200 10.88 16.87 -3.06
N THR A 201 10.54 18.08 -3.53
CA THR A 201 9.17 18.62 -3.40
C THR A 201 8.56 18.71 -4.79
N VAL A 202 7.47 17.99 -5.03
CA VAL A 202 6.83 17.87 -6.34
C VAL A 202 5.50 18.63 -6.33
N ASN A 203 5.41 19.67 -7.16
CA ASN A 203 4.17 20.35 -7.51
C ASN A 203 3.79 19.93 -8.93
N GLY A 204 2.67 19.24 -9.07
CA GLY A 204 2.23 18.50 -10.25
C GLY A 204 2.31 16.99 -10.06
N SER A 205 2.16 16.24 -11.15
CA SER A 205 2.08 14.77 -11.11
C SER A 205 3.11 14.13 -12.05
N PHE A 206 3.65 12.99 -11.62
CA PHE A 206 4.24 12.01 -12.53
C PHE A 206 3.11 11.15 -13.13
N GLY A 207 3.29 10.63 -14.35
CA GLY A 207 2.29 9.80 -15.04
C GLY A 207 2.66 8.31 -15.08
N GLY A 208 3.89 7.97 -14.68
CA GLY A 208 4.52 6.67 -14.89
C GLY A 208 5.12 6.12 -13.61
N PRO A 209 5.62 4.86 -13.64
CA PRO A 209 6.20 4.21 -12.48
C PRO A 209 7.24 5.09 -11.78
N THR A 210 7.09 5.29 -10.48
CA THR A 210 7.93 6.21 -9.70
C THR A 210 8.45 5.55 -8.43
N THR A 211 9.75 5.64 -8.19
CA THR A 211 10.45 5.32 -6.94
C THR A 211 10.71 6.62 -6.20
N ALA A 212 10.35 6.71 -4.92
CA ALA A 212 10.47 7.96 -4.18
C ALA A 212 10.97 7.75 -2.76
N HIS A 213 11.94 8.57 -2.34
CA HIS A 213 12.48 8.55 -0.98
C HIS A 213 12.45 9.94 -0.35
N GLU A 214 11.92 10.05 0.87
CA GLU A 214 11.86 11.30 1.64
C GLU A 214 11.30 12.51 0.84
N SER A 215 10.36 12.23 -0.06
CA SER A 215 9.80 13.23 -0.98
C SER A 215 8.40 13.69 -0.57
N VAL A 216 8.04 14.89 -1.01
CA VAL A 216 6.74 15.52 -0.76
C VAL A 216 6.00 15.72 -2.07
N PHE A 217 4.76 15.24 -2.14
CA PHE A 217 3.87 15.38 -3.29
C PHE A 217 2.67 16.24 -2.93
N ASN A 218 2.50 17.37 -3.62
CA ASN A 218 1.47 18.36 -3.28
C ASN A 218 0.14 18.15 -4.03
N ASP A 219 0.16 17.42 -5.15
CA ASP A 219 -1.00 17.19 -6.01
C ASP A 219 -1.40 15.70 -6.05
N ASP A 220 -2.52 15.42 -6.71
CA ASP A 220 -3.05 14.07 -6.87
C ASP A 220 -2.12 13.20 -7.75
N LEU A 221 -1.95 11.94 -7.36
CA LEU A 221 -1.18 10.95 -8.12
C LEU A 221 -2.08 9.81 -8.58
N SER A 222 -1.94 9.41 -9.85
CA SER A 222 -2.75 8.34 -10.46
C SER A 222 -1.92 7.29 -11.20
N HIS A 223 -0.77 6.88 -10.66
CA HIS A 223 0.19 5.98 -11.30
C HIS A 223 0.77 4.95 -10.30
N GLU A 224 1.67 4.09 -10.77
CA GLU A 224 2.38 3.10 -9.95
C GLU A 224 3.53 3.73 -9.16
N ILE A 225 3.57 3.54 -7.84
CA ILE A 225 4.55 4.22 -7.00
C ILE A 225 5.09 3.33 -5.87
N GLU A 226 6.38 3.43 -5.62
CA GLU A 226 7.12 2.77 -4.54
C GLU A 226 7.73 3.81 -3.58
N PRO A 227 6.94 4.42 -2.68
CA PRO A 227 7.42 5.50 -1.82
C PRO A 227 7.93 5.01 -0.46
N VAL A 228 9.01 5.64 0.02
CA VAL A 228 9.61 5.41 1.34
C VAL A 228 9.79 6.75 2.05
N ASP A 229 9.26 6.87 3.27
CA ASP A 229 9.37 8.09 4.09
C ASP A 229 8.77 9.36 3.42
N CYS A 230 7.79 9.18 2.53
CA CYS A 230 7.17 10.24 1.73
C CYS A 230 5.91 10.84 2.36
N ARG A 231 5.53 12.04 1.90
CA ARG A 231 4.29 12.73 2.28
C ARG A 231 3.44 13.09 1.06
N PHE A 232 2.14 12.81 1.12
CA PHE A 232 1.20 13.01 0.02
C PHE A 232 0.02 13.90 0.47
N TYR A 233 -0.12 15.08 -0.13
CA TYR A 233 -1.22 16.01 0.17
C TYR A 233 -2.44 15.87 -0.75
N GLY A 234 -2.27 15.25 -1.92
CA GLY A 234 -3.33 14.87 -2.86
C GLY A 234 -3.80 13.43 -2.69
N ASP A 235 -4.85 13.05 -3.42
CA ASP A 235 -5.32 11.67 -3.54
C ASP A 235 -4.23 10.81 -4.19
N VAL A 236 -3.97 9.62 -3.65
CA VAL A 236 -3.03 8.67 -4.24
C VAL A 236 -3.81 7.46 -4.76
N SER A 237 -3.74 7.26 -6.07
CA SER A 237 -4.37 6.13 -6.73
C SER A 237 -3.45 5.49 -7.76
N GLY A 238 -3.63 4.20 -8.03
CA GLY A 238 -2.73 3.50 -8.93
C GLY A 238 -3.10 2.05 -9.18
N ARG A 239 -2.39 1.43 -10.13
CA ARG A 239 -2.47 -0.02 -10.35
C ARG A 239 -1.78 -0.77 -9.20
N SER A 240 -0.61 -0.29 -8.80
CA SER A 240 0.22 -0.85 -7.74
C SER A 240 0.76 0.29 -6.88
N ILE A 241 0.69 0.14 -5.56
CA ILE A 241 1.30 1.07 -4.60
C ILE A 241 2.06 0.20 -3.60
N ALA A 242 3.37 0.40 -3.49
CA ALA A 242 4.26 -0.33 -2.58
C ALA A 242 4.96 0.66 -1.63
N GLY A 243 4.23 1.13 -0.62
CA GLY A 243 4.66 2.22 0.26
C GLY A 243 5.14 1.78 1.64
N ARG A 244 6.10 2.50 2.20
CA ARG A 244 6.57 2.29 3.58
C ARG A 244 6.82 3.61 4.32
N ARG A 245 6.41 3.69 5.59
CA ARG A 245 6.62 4.85 6.47
C ARG A 245 6.11 6.16 5.86
N CYS A 246 4.98 6.10 5.16
CA CYS A 246 4.43 7.25 4.45
C CYS A 246 3.31 7.92 5.23
N LEU A 247 3.05 9.18 4.89
CA LEU A 247 1.90 9.95 5.37
C LEU A 247 1.02 10.38 4.21
N PHE A 248 -0.20 9.84 4.17
CA PHE A 248 -1.22 10.15 3.17
C PHE A 248 -2.31 11.02 3.78
N TYR A 249 -2.39 12.30 3.40
CA TYR A 249 -3.39 13.23 3.95
C TYR A 249 -4.78 13.06 3.33
N ARG A 250 -4.88 12.36 2.19
CA ARG A 250 -6.10 12.18 1.41
C ARG A 250 -6.36 10.70 1.09
N ASP A 251 -7.28 10.43 0.17
CA ASP A 251 -7.70 9.07 -0.10
C ASP A 251 -6.57 8.25 -0.72
N LEU A 252 -6.50 6.97 -0.34
CA LEU A 252 -5.57 5.98 -0.90
C LEU A 252 -6.37 4.88 -1.61
N LYS A 253 -6.11 4.67 -2.90
CA LYS A 253 -6.83 3.70 -3.73
C LYS A 253 -5.89 2.92 -4.65
N SER A 254 -5.54 1.69 -4.27
CA SER A 254 -4.76 0.80 -5.13
C SER A 254 -5.60 -0.37 -5.67
N ARG A 255 -5.07 -1.08 -6.66
CA ARG A 255 -5.55 -2.40 -7.09
C ARG A 255 -4.58 -3.53 -6.72
N ASN A 256 -3.37 -3.21 -6.30
CA ASN A 256 -2.32 -4.15 -5.93
C ASN A 256 -1.27 -3.49 -5.01
N GLY A 257 -0.41 -4.30 -4.40
CA GLY A 257 0.77 -3.84 -3.66
C GLY A 257 0.58 -3.86 -2.15
N TYR A 258 1.37 -3.07 -1.45
CA TYR A 258 1.38 -3.04 0.00
C TYR A 258 1.60 -1.63 0.55
N VAL A 259 1.12 -1.36 1.76
CA VAL A 259 1.45 -0.15 2.52
C VAL A 259 1.77 -0.55 3.96
N LEU A 260 2.98 -0.21 4.39
CA LEU A 260 3.54 -0.64 5.67
C LEU A 260 3.88 0.56 6.55
N ASP A 261 3.69 0.42 7.86
CA ASP A 261 4.21 1.36 8.86
C ASP A 261 3.76 2.82 8.61
N SER A 262 2.57 3.03 8.04
CA SER A 262 2.14 4.31 7.46
C SER A 262 0.90 4.89 8.14
N THR A 263 0.72 6.21 8.00
CA THR A 263 -0.51 6.89 8.45
C THR A 263 -1.31 7.36 7.24
N ILE A 264 -2.62 7.06 7.24
CA ILE A 264 -3.56 7.51 6.22
C ILE A 264 -4.67 8.31 6.89
N GLU A 265 -4.70 9.62 6.64
CA GLU A 265 -5.75 10.51 7.16
C GLU A 265 -7.03 10.44 6.34
N GLY A 266 -6.95 10.19 5.03
CA GLY A 266 -8.10 10.03 4.16
C GLY A 266 -8.70 8.62 4.20
N THR A 267 -9.64 8.35 3.28
CA THR A 267 -10.31 7.04 3.25
C THR A 267 -9.49 6.04 2.45
N VAL A 268 -9.34 4.81 2.94
CA VAL A 268 -8.70 3.72 2.19
C VAL A 268 -9.70 2.95 1.36
N GLY A 269 -9.36 2.68 0.09
CA GLY A 269 -10.00 1.68 -0.74
C GLY A 269 -9.23 0.36 -0.70
N LEU A 270 -9.73 -0.64 0.03
CA LEU A 270 -9.12 -1.97 0.08
C LEU A 270 -9.52 -2.75 -1.19
N ASN A 271 -8.55 -2.96 -2.07
CA ASN A 271 -8.68 -3.74 -3.31
C ASN A 271 -7.30 -4.21 -3.79
N GLY A 272 -7.01 -5.50 -3.61
CA GLY A 272 -5.74 -6.15 -3.93
C GLY A 272 -4.52 -5.66 -3.14
N VAL A 273 -4.72 -4.87 -2.09
CA VAL A 273 -3.61 -4.26 -1.32
C VAL A 273 -3.53 -4.86 0.08
N LEU A 274 -2.31 -5.06 0.57
CA LEU A 274 -2.01 -5.36 1.97
C LEU A 274 -1.69 -4.05 2.71
N LEU A 275 -2.38 -3.77 3.81
CA LEU A 275 -1.99 -2.73 4.75
C LEU A 275 -1.54 -3.40 6.05
N ARG A 276 -0.32 -3.11 6.50
CA ARG A 276 0.22 -3.69 7.74
C ARG A 276 0.80 -2.62 8.64
N ARG A 277 0.48 -2.65 9.94
CA ARG A 277 0.95 -1.67 10.94
C ARG A 277 0.66 -0.23 10.52
N CYS A 278 -0.55 -0.01 10.01
CA CYS A 278 -0.99 1.30 9.54
C CYS A 278 -2.00 1.95 10.48
N GLU A 279 -1.98 3.28 10.56
CA GLU A 279 -3.00 4.08 11.25
C GLU A 279 -3.95 4.69 10.22
N LEU A 280 -5.21 4.25 10.21
CA LEU A 280 -6.24 4.70 9.27
C LEU A 280 -7.24 5.62 10.00
N LYS A 281 -7.19 6.93 9.75
CA LYS A 281 -7.98 7.92 10.52
C LYS A 281 -9.39 8.18 9.97
N SER A 282 -9.71 7.71 8.78
CA SER A 282 -11.02 7.93 8.13
C SER A 282 -11.67 6.66 7.59
N GLY A 283 -11.41 5.52 8.23
CA GLY A 283 -12.02 4.23 7.91
C GLY A 283 -11.67 3.65 6.53
N VAL A 284 -12.32 2.54 6.23
CA VAL A 284 -12.02 1.70 5.06
C VAL A 284 -13.27 1.40 4.24
N ASN A 285 -13.12 1.45 2.91
CA ASN A 285 -14.06 0.87 1.97
C ASN A 285 -13.48 -0.41 1.39
N VAL A 286 -14.10 -1.55 1.66
CA VAL A 286 -13.74 -2.83 1.03
C VAL A 286 -14.41 -2.91 -0.33
N THR A 287 -13.58 -2.89 -1.37
CA THR A 287 -13.99 -2.83 -2.79
C THR A 287 -13.34 -3.91 -3.66
N GLY A 288 -12.55 -4.77 -3.04
CA GLY A 288 -11.84 -5.91 -3.62
C GLY A 288 -11.33 -6.82 -2.51
N SER A 289 -10.61 -7.88 -2.89
CA SER A 289 -9.79 -8.69 -1.98
C SER A 289 -8.69 -7.84 -1.32
N GLY A 290 -7.96 -8.37 -0.35
CA GLY A 290 -6.85 -7.66 0.29
C GLY A 290 -6.71 -8.01 1.76
N ALA A 291 -5.79 -7.35 2.45
CA ALA A 291 -5.53 -7.63 3.85
C ALA A 291 -5.29 -6.35 4.66
N LEU A 292 -5.81 -6.34 5.89
CA LEU A 292 -5.51 -5.36 6.93
C LEU A 292 -4.93 -6.14 8.11
N GLU A 293 -3.68 -5.84 8.47
CA GLU A 293 -2.93 -6.57 9.50
C GLU A 293 -2.36 -5.57 10.50
N ASP A 294 -2.58 -5.80 11.79
CA ASP A 294 -2.01 -4.99 12.89
C ASP A 294 -2.27 -3.48 12.71
N CYS A 295 -3.43 -3.12 12.15
CA CYS A 295 -3.78 -1.74 11.86
C CYS A 295 -4.66 -1.15 12.96
N VAL A 296 -4.56 0.17 13.13
CA VAL A 296 -5.52 0.96 13.91
C VAL A 296 -6.49 1.64 12.96
N ILE A 297 -7.78 1.32 13.06
CA ILE A 297 -8.82 1.77 12.13
C ILE A 297 -9.86 2.61 12.87
N GLU A 298 -9.84 3.91 12.60
CA GLU A 298 -10.83 4.86 13.11
C GLU A 298 -12.09 4.90 12.25
N SER A 299 -13.19 5.37 12.85
CA SER A 299 -14.45 5.58 12.14
C SER A 299 -14.35 6.65 11.05
N LYS A 300 -15.10 6.48 9.97
CA LYS A 300 -15.25 7.50 8.91
C LYS A 300 -15.73 8.84 9.49
N PRO A 301 -15.35 9.97 8.86
CA PRO A 301 -15.91 11.27 9.23
C PRO A 301 -17.43 11.25 9.22
N ASP A 302 -18.05 11.85 10.24
CA ASP A 302 -19.50 12.02 10.40
C ASP A 302 -20.33 10.73 10.55
N SER A 303 -19.69 9.58 10.79
CA SER A 303 -20.37 8.29 10.98
C SER A 303 -19.61 7.41 11.96
N ASP A 304 -20.29 6.59 12.75
CA ASP A 304 -19.63 5.55 13.57
C ASP A 304 -19.12 4.37 12.70
N LEU A 305 -18.93 4.52 11.39
CA LEU A 305 -18.66 3.42 10.46
C LEU A 305 -17.15 3.34 10.20
N ALA A 306 -16.48 2.31 10.70
CA ALA A 306 -15.05 2.09 10.47
C ALA A 306 -14.79 1.31 9.18
N ILE A 307 -15.53 0.21 8.97
CA ILE A 307 -15.34 -0.67 7.80
C ILE A 307 -16.66 -0.83 7.04
N ASP A 308 -16.61 -0.49 5.76
CA ASP A 308 -17.74 -0.53 4.83
C ASP A 308 -17.50 -1.55 3.72
N ILE A 309 -18.29 -2.63 3.71
CA ILE A 309 -18.15 -3.75 2.79
C ILE A 309 -19.21 -3.65 1.70
N ARG A 310 -18.74 -3.55 0.45
CA ARG A 310 -19.61 -3.25 -0.71
C ARG A 310 -19.96 -4.44 -1.60
N SER A 311 -19.23 -5.55 -1.50
CA SER A 311 -19.51 -6.80 -2.21
C SER A 311 -18.89 -7.99 -1.48
N ALA A 312 -18.98 -9.18 -2.08
CA ALA A 312 -18.29 -10.38 -1.60
C ALA A 312 -16.83 -10.35 -2.08
N TYR A 313 -15.89 -10.43 -1.14
CA TYR A 313 -14.46 -10.35 -1.42
C TYR A 313 -13.67 -11.34 -0.55
N ASP A 314 -12.55 -11.81 -1.08
CA ASP A 314 -11.57 -12.60 -0.33
C ASP A 314 -10.63 -11.62 0.40
N ALA A 315 -11.17 -10.96 1.41
CA ALA A 315 -10.43 -9.98 2.21
C ALA A 315 -10.32 -10.45 3.67
N HIS A 316 -9.18 -10.14 4.28
CA HIS A 316 -8.86 -10.52 5.66
C HIS A 316 -8.57 -9.28 6.50
N VAL A 317 -9.08 -9.28 7.73
CA VAL A 317 -8.78 -8.25 8.73
C VAL A 317 -8.34 -8.96 10.00
N THR A 318 -7.06 -8.80 10.32
CA THR A 318 -6.40 -9.57 11.38
C THR A 318 -5.61 -8.67 12.31
N GLY A 319 -5.69 -8.92 13.62
CA GLY A 319 -4.86 -8.21 14.62
C GLY A 319 -5.14 -6.70 14.72
N CYS A 320 -6.27 -6.22 14.21
CA CYS A 320 -6.54 -4.78 14.13
C CYS A 320 -7.27 -4.24 15.38
N GLU A 321 -7.01 -2.99 15.73
CA GLU A 321 -7.86 -2.19 16.60
C GLU A 321 -8.87 -1.42 15.76
N ILE A 322 -10.16 -1.63 15.98
CA ILE A 322 -11.23 -1.10 15.14
C ILE A 322 -12.16 -0.23 16.00
N TYR A 323 -12.06 1.08 15.83
CA TYR A 323 -12.86 2.07 16.53
C TYR A 323 -14.08 2.46 15.69
N GLY A 324 -15.22 1.85 16.00
CA GLY A 324 -16.48 2.06 15.28
C GLY A 324 -17.16 0.76 14.88
N THR A 325 -18.04 0.87 13.90
CA THR A 325 -18.94 -0.19 13.44
C THR A 325 -18.45 -0.77 12.12
N VAL A 326 -18.79 -2.04 11.89
CA VAL A 326 -18.62 -2.74 10.61
C VAL A 326 -19.97 -2.96 9.99
N ARG A 327 -20.10 -2.64 8.70
CA ARG A 327 -21.35 -2.83 7.97
C ARG A 327 -21.14 -3.43 6.59
N SER A 328 -21.99 -4.40 6.27
CA SER A 328 -22.26 -4.86 4.91
C SER A 328 -23.40 -4.05 4.31
N ASN A 329 -23.14 -3.32 3.23
CA ASN A 329 -24.09 -2.35 2.68
C ASN A 329 -24.92 -2.88 1.50
N GLN A 330 -24.62 -4.08 0.98
CA GLN A 330 -25.43 -4.73 -0.05
C GLN A 330 -25.65 -6.19 0.31
N ASP A 331 -26.83 -6.72 -0.03
CA ASP A 331 -27.20 -8.11 0.19
C ASP A 331 -26.14 -9.07 -0.39
N GLY A 332 -25.59 -9.92 0.48
CA GLY A 332 -24.51 -10.86 0.10
C GLY A 332 -23.12 -10.23 0.02
N SER A 333 -22.91 -9.02 0.54
CA SER A 333 -21.55 -8.47 0.71
C SER A 333 -20.92 -9.00 1.98
N TYR A 334 -19.72 -9.54 1.87
CA TYR A 334 -18.95 -10.09 2.98
C TYR A 334 -17.46 -10.13 2.62
N ILE A 335 -16.63 -10.23 3.63
CA ILE A 335 -15.21 -10.56 3.51
C ILE A 335 -14.97 -12.00 3.96
N ASP A 336 -13.76 -12.52 3.80
CA ASP A 336 -13.47 -13.88 4.27
C ASP A 336 -13.36 -13.92 5.79
N ARG A 337 -12.62 -12.98 6.39
CA ARG A 337 -12.22 -13.14 7.79
C ARG A 337 -12.08 -11.87 8.61
N PHE A 338 -12.60 -11.94 9.84
CA PHE A 338 -12.19 -11.14 10.99
C PHE A 338 -11.58 -12.06 12.06
N GLU A 339 -10.30 -11.88 12.35
CA GLU A 339 -9.54 -12.71 13.29
C GLU A 339 -8.67 -11.86 14.21
N LEU A 340 -8.59 -12.19 15.51
CA LEU A 340 -7.68 -11.51 16.46
C LEU A 340 -7.86 -9.98 16.57
N ASN A 341 -9.02 -9.44 16.18
CA ASN A 341 -9.26 -8.01 16.22
C ASN A 341 -9.85 -7.57 17.55
N ARG A 342 -9.59 -6.33 17.92
CA ARG A 342 -10.27 -5.63 19.01
C ARG A 342 -11.20 -4.57 18.45
N PHE A 343 -12.50 -4.77 18.61
CA PHE A 343 -13.51 -3.80 18.26
C PHE A 343 -13.91 -2.97 19.47
N GLU A 344 -13.89 -1.64 19.33
CA GLU A 344 -14.37 -0.72 20.34
C GLU A 344 -15.36 0.27 19.73
N SER A 345 -16.59 0.31 20.24
CA SER A 345 -17.58 1.27 19.76
C SER A 345 -18.65 1.49 20.81
N SER A 346 -19.10 2.75 20.97
CA SER A 346 -20.29 3.08 21.79
C SER A 346 -21.61 2.90 21.03
N ALA A 347 -21.56 2.47 19.78
CA ALA A 347 -22.75 2.23 18.99
C ALA A 347 -23.56 1.07 19.58
N ARG A 348 -24.88 1.06 19.30
CA ARG A 348 -25.72 -0.06 19.74
C ARG A 348 -25.22 -1.38 19.17
N TYR A 349 -24.83 -1.41 17.90
CA TYR A 349 -24.30 -2.59 17.24
C TYR A 349 -22.90 -2.30 16.68
N ILE A 350 -21.89 -3.05 17.13
CA ILE A 350 -20.51 -2.99 16.66
C ILE A 350 -20.40 -3.64 15.28
N VAL A 351 -21.01 -4.82 15.12
CA VAL A 351 -21.24 -5.47 13.83
C VAL A 351 -22.74 -5.54 13.62
N ASN A 352 -23.20 -5.10 12.45
CA ASN A 352 -24.59 -5.27 12.04
C ASN A 352 -24.65 -5.99 10.68
N GLY A 353 -25.09 -7.24 10.72
CA GLY A 353 -25.16 -8.13 9.56
C GLY A 353 -24.15 -9.29 9.67
N ALA A 354 -23.95 -10.02 8.57
CA ALA A 354 -22.93 -11.06 8.46
C ALA A 354 -21.79 -10.53 7.56
N PRO A 355 -20.88 -9.69 8.09
CA PRO A 355 -19.87 -9.03 7.26
C PRO A 355 -18.74 -9.97 6.85
N ALA A 356 -18.63 -11.18 7.42
CA ALA A 356 -17.61 -12.15 7.03
C ALA A 356 -18.13 -13.60 7.14
N THR A 357 -17.46 -14.52 6.45
CA THR A 357 -17.65 -15.96 6.59
C THR A 357 -16.99 -16.48 7.87
N SER A 358 -15.85 -15.92 8.27
CA SER A 358 -15.16 -16.28 9.52
C SER A 358 -15.03 -15.09 10.47
N ILE A 359 -15.53 -15.22 11.70
CA ILE A 359 -15.47 -14.19 12.74
C ILE A 359 -15.13 -14.89 14.07
N TYR A 360 -13.86 -15.00 14.42
CA TYR A 360 -13.44 -15.71 15.62
C TYR A 360 -12.22 -15.06 16.28
N LEU A 361 -11.98 -15.36 17.56
CA LEU A 361 -10.89 -14.78 18.36
C LEU A 361 -10.87 -13.24 18.41
N ASN A 362 -12.00 -12.58 18.16
CA ASN A 362 -12.12 -11.12 18.28
C ASN A 362 -12.61 -10.72 19.68
N ALA A 363 -12.25 -9.51 20.11
CA ALA A 363 -12.78 -8.89 21.31
C ALA A 363 -13.75 -7.74 20.97
N PHE A 364 -14.98 -7.81 21.45
CA PHE A 364 -16.02 -6.79 21.26
C PHE A 364 -16.27 -5.99 22.54
N VAL A 365 -15.85 -4.73 22.54
CA VAL A 365 -15.85 -3.82 23.70
C VAL A 365 -16.79 -2.63 23.47
N GLY A 366 -17.73 -2.40 24.39
CA GLY A 366 -18.50 -1.14 24.48
C GLY A 366 -19.85 -1.06 23.75
N GLY A 367 -20.35 -2.16 23.17
CA GLY A 367 -21.64 -2.23 22.48
C GLY A 367 -22.10 -3.67 22.21
N ASP A 368 -23.33 -3.85 21.71
CA ASP A 368 -23.83 -5.17 21.31
C ASP A 368 -23.25 -5.59 19.96
N VAL A 369 -23.26 -6.88 19.65
CA VAL A 369 -22.95 -7.42 18.32
C VAL A 369 -24.25 -7.93 17.73
N SER A 370 -24.55 -7.68 16.45
CA SER A 370 -25.69 -8.27 15.73
C SER A 370 -25.18 -8.97 14.48
N ILE A 371 -24.98 -10.28 14.58
CA ILE A 371 -24.69 -11.11 13.42
C ILE A 371 -26.01 -11.65 12.89
N SER A 372 -26.57 -10.92 11.93
CA SER A 372 -27.82 -11.21 11.24
C SER A 372 -27.57 -11.43 9.76
N THR A 373 -28.29 -12.35 9.16
CA THR A 373 -28.31 -12.45 7.69
C THR A 373 -29.32 -11.41 7.22
N ASP A 374 -28.89 -10.16 7.06
CA ASP A 374 -29.69 -8.92 7.01
C ASP A 374 -30.88 -8.87 6.00
N THR A 375 -31.13 -9.90 5.19
CA THR A 375 -32.24 -9.94 4.23
C THR A 375 -33.42 -10.82 4.63
N GLY A 376 -33.26 -11.77 5.56
CA GLY A 376 -34.23 -12.84 5.75
C GLY A 376 -34.44 -13.73 4.50
N ASP A 377 -33.59 -13.61 3.48
CA ASP A 377 -33.56 -14.47 2.30
C ASP A 377 -32.17 -15.11 2.18
N LEU A 378 -32.11 -16.38 2.58
CA LEU A 378 -30.96 -17.28 2.62
C LEU A 378 -30.32 -17.57 1.24
N ALA A 379 -30.81 -16.97 0.16
CA ALA A 379 -30.34 -17.30 -1.17
C ALA A 379 -28.96 -16.72 -1.51
N SER A 380 -28.49 -15.66 -0.82
CA SER A 380 -27.25 -14.93 -1.19
C SER A 380 -26.09 -14.99 -0.19
N PHE A 381 -26.33 -15.30 1.08
CA PHE A 381 -25.25 -15.47 2.08
C PHE A 381 -25.04 -16.96 2.37
N PRO A 382 -23.79 -17.47 2.36
CA PRO A 382 -23.52 -18.87 2.68
C PRO A 382 -23.63 -19.09 4.20
N VAL A 383 -24.85 -19.26 4.71
CA VAL A 383 -25.10 -19.46 6.15
C VAL A 383 -24.50 -20.76 6.68
N ASP A 384 -24.27 -21.74 5.80
CA ASP A 384 -23.57 -22.98 6.14
C ASP A 384 -22.05 -22.78 6.34
N GLU A 385 -21.52 -21.59 6.05
CA GLU A 385 -20.08 -21.25 6.08
C GLU A 385 -19.75 -20.19 7.14
N LEU A 386 -20.71 -19.77 7.99
CA LEU A 386 -20.41 -18.84 9.08
C LEU A 386 -19.68 -19.55 10.23
N GLU A 387 -18.38 -19.31 10.35
CA GLU A 387 -17.51 -19.83 11.40
C GLU A 387 -17.31 -18.77 12.48
N LEU A 388 -17.81 -19.06 13.69
CA LEU A 388 -17.69 -18.16 14.85
C LEU A 388 -16.62 -18.60 15.86
N TYR A 389 -15.84 -19.61 15.51
CA TYR A 389 -14.82 -20.18 16.37
C TYR A 389 -13.61 -20.62 15.55
N ASP A 390 -12.45 -20.59 16.19
CA ASP A 390 -11.23 -21.19 15.66
C ASP A 390 -11.27 -22.71 15.92
N PRO A 391 -11.26 -23.56 14.89
CA PRO A 391 -11.27 -25.01 15.05
C PRO A 391 -9.98 -25.56 15.69
N GLU A 392 -8.85 -24.86 15.58
CA GLU A 392 -7.56 -25.33 16.10
C GLU A 392 -7.46 -25.09 17.61
N ARG A 393 -7.82 -23.87 18.05
CA ARG A 393 -7.80 -23.49 19.47
C ARG A 393 -9.11 -23.81 20.20
N GLU A 394 -10.15 -24.18 19.46
CA GLU A 394 -11.52 -24.39 19.95
C GLU A 394 -12.10 -23.17 20.69
N LEU A 395 -11.74 -21.94 20.28
CA LEU A 395 -12.12 -20.68 20.93
C LEU A 395 -13.02 -19.81 20.05
N GLY A 396 -14.04 -19.22 20.67
CA GLY A 396 -14.95 -18.25 20.05
C GLY A 396 -14.49 -16.80 20.23
N ASN A 397 -15.42 -15.85 20.19
CA ASN A 397 -15.13 -14.43 20.39
C ASN A 397 -15.34 -13.99 21.84
N TYR A 398 -14.77 -12.86 22.25
CA TYR A 398 -15.03 -12.21 23.53
C TYR A 398 -16.10 -11.10 23.39
N TYR A 399 -17.03 -11.00 24.34
CA TYR A 399 -18.09 -10.00 24.38
C TYR A 399 -18.19 -9.33 25.77
N SER A 400 -17.85 -8.04 25.86
CA SER A 400 -17.79 -7.29 27.12
C SER A 400 -19.13 -7.17 27.87
N GLU A 401 -20.23 -6.94 27.16
CA GLU A 401 -21.59 -6.84 27.75
C GLU A 401 -22.04 -8.10 28.49
N TRP A 402 -21.33 -9.21 28.32
CA TRP A 402 -21.65 -10.50 28.91
C TRP A 402 -20.74 -10.91 30.07
N GLU A 403 -19.78 -10.06 30.43
CA GLU A 403 -18.86 -10.26 31.55
C GLU A 403 -19.59 -10.34 32.90
N GLU A 404 -20.76 -9.70 33.04
CA GLU A 404 -21.52 -9.66 34.30
C GLU A 404 -22.22 -10.98 34.69
N VAL A 405 -22.26 -12.01 33.82
CA VAL A 405 -22.90 -13.30 34.14
C VAL A 405 -21.95 -14.21 34.92
N HIS A 406 -21.43 -13.69 36.02
CA HIS A 406 -20.71 -14.47 37.04
C HIS A 406 -21.71 -15.19 37.93
N ASP A 407 -21.93 -16.47 37.70
CA ASP A 407 -22.12 -17.43 38.79
C ASP A 407 -21.80 -18.86 38.30
N ALA A 408 -20.60 -19.31 38.68
CA ALA A 408 -20.18 -20.70 38.82
C ALA A 408 -20.38 -21.64 37.62
N ASP A 409 -19.42 -21.66 36.70
CA ASP A 409 -18.64 -22.88 36.42
C ASP A 409 -17.43 -22.53 35.54
N GLU A 410 -16.36 -23.29 35.73
CA GLU A 410 -15.03 -23.14 35.17
C GLU A 410 -15.01 -22.83 33.66
N GLY A 411 -14.59 -21.62 33.27
CA GLY A 411 -13.94 -21.28 31.99
C GLY A 411 -14.70 -21.51 30.67
N VAL A 412 -15.87 -22.14 30.69
CA VAL A 412 -16.61 -22.52 29.48
C VAL A 412 -18.02 -21.96 29.56
N LEU A 413 -18.21 -20.80 28.94
CA LEU A 413 -19.54 -20.26 28.71
C LEU A 413 -20.22 -21.17 27.67
N GLY A 414 -21.22 -21.95 28.09
CA GLY A 414 -21.99 -22.81 27.17
C GLY A 414 -22.69 -21.98 26.09
N ALA A 415 -23.00 -22.61 24.94
CA ALA A 415 -23.55 -21.96 23.74
C ALA A 415 -24.50 -20.78 24.03
N ARG A 416 -24.14 -19.58 23.56
CA ARG A 416 -24.85 -18.33 23.81
C ARG A 416 -25.34 -17.73 22.50
N THR A 417 -26.57 -17.26 22.51
CA THR A 417 -27.10 -16.44 21.42
C THR A 417 -26.37 -15.11 21.44
N LEU A 418 -25.68 -14.78 20.34
CA LEU A 418 -25.16 -13.44 20.07
C LEU A 418 -26.27 -12.43 20.26
N PRO A 419 -25.97 -11.22 20.77
CA PRO A 419 -26.99 -10.19 20.76
C PRO A 419 -27.47 -10.01 19.30
N GLY A 420 -28.69 -9.53 19.09
CA GLY A 420 -29.32 -9.50 17.77
C GLY A 420 -30.63 -10.26 17.72
N GLU A 421 -31.43 -9.97 16.70
CA GLU A 421 -32.84 -10.42 16.62
C GLU A 421 -32.97 -11.86 16.07
N ASP A 422 -31.93 -12.37 15.41
CA ASP A 422 -32.01 -13.58 14.58
C ASP A 422 -31.57 -14.89 15.27
N GLY A 423 -31.05 -14.81 16.50
CA GLY A 423 -30.80 -16.00 17.31
C GLY A 423 -29.54 -16.80 16.95
N VAL A 424 -28.60 -16.23 16.19
CA VAL A 424 -27.27 -16.82 15.91
C VAL A 424 -26.54 -17.09 17.23
N MET A 425 -25.88 -18.24 17.35
CA MET A 425 -25.23 -18.66 18.60
C MET A 425 -23.74 -18.85 18.42
N ASP A 426 -22.94 -18.26 19.30
CA ASP A 426 -21.57 -18.70 19.56
C ASP A 426 -21.63 -19.94 20.46
N ARG A 427 -20.97 -21.02 20.05
CA ARG A 427 -21.07 -22.34 20.68
C ARG A 427 -19.79 -22.76 21.39
N HIS A 428 -18.73 -21.96 21.29
CA HIS A 428 -17.40 -22.29 21.80
C HIS A 428 -17.05 -21.46 23.04
N PRO A 429 -16.12 -21.92 23.88
CA PRO A 429 -15.57 -21.10 24.96
C PRO A 429 -15.13 -19.74 24.42
N LEU A 430 -15.55 -18.66 25.10
CA LEU A 430 -15.19 -17.31 24.67
C LEU A 430 -13.69 -17.06 24.90
N ALA A 431 -13.07 -16.30 24.00
CA ALA A 431 -11.72 -15.78 24.18
C ALA A 431 -11.64 -14.81 25.39
N ASN A 432 -10.41 -14.51 25.82
CA ASN A 432 -10.09 -13.42 26.75
C ASN A 432 -10.13 -12.07 25.98
N PRO A 433 -10.44 -10.93 26.62
CA PRO A 433 -10.28 -9.61 26.01
C PRO A 433 -8.86 -9.32 25.49
N ASP A 434 -7.85 -9.97 26.04
CA ASP A 434 -6.47 -9.90 25.56
C ASP A 434 -6.27 -10.83 24.36
N VAL A 435 -6.56 -10.31 23.16
CA VAL A 435 -6.46 -11.07 21.89
C VAL A 435 -5.01 -11.33 21.48
N GLU A 436 -4.06 -10.46 21.87
CA GLU A 436 -2.63 -10.58 21.55
C GLU A 436 -2.02 -11.85 22.14
N ALA A 437 -2.47 -12.26 23.33
CA ALA A 437 -2.03 -13.50 23.97
C ALA A 437 -2.27 -14.77 23.11
N TYR A 438 -3.21 -14.73 22.16
CA TYR A 438 -3.47 -15.84 21.25
C TYR A 438 -2.60 -15.82 19.99
N ALA A 439 -2.08 -14.66 19.61
CA ALA A 439 -1.12 -14.51 18.52
C ALA A 439 0.26 -15.06 18.94
N GLU A 440 0.74 -14.68 20.13
CA GLU A 440 2.02 -15.20 20.68
C GLU A 440 2.01 -16.74 20.82
N ALA A 441 0.88 -17.31 21.26
CA ALA A 441 0.73 -18.76 21.40
C ALA A 441 0.67 -19.51 20.04
N ALA A 442 0.37 -18.80 18.94
CA ALA A 442 0.40 -19.35 17.59
C ALA A 442 1.84 -19.47 17.08
N GLU A 443 2.62 -18.41 17.25
CA GLU A 443 4.03 -18.35 16.82
C GLU A 443 4.89 -19.38 17.56
N GLU A 444 4.69 -19.54 18.88
CA GLU A 444 5.39 -20.57 19.67
C GLU A 444 5.04 -22.01 19.25
N ALA A 445 3.87 -22.23 18.63
CA ALA A 445 3.44 -23.56 18.20
C ALA A 445 3.98 -23.97 16.81
N ASP A 446 4.36 -23.00 15.98
CA ASP A 446 4.93 -23.24 14.65
C ASP A 446 6.47 -23.42 14.68
N ASP A 447 7.12 -23.05 15.80
CA ASP A 447 8.57 -23.20 16.03
C ASP A 447 8.99 -24.56 16.66
N ASP A 448 8.04 -25.42 17.05
CA ASP A 448 8.23 -26.76 17.65
C ASP A 448 7.93 -27.93 16.67
#